data_AF-A0A976CTC4-F1
#
_entry.id   AF-A0A976CTC4-F1
#
_cell.length_a   1.000
_cell.length_b   1.000
_cell.length_c   1.000
_cell.angle_alpha   90.00
_cell.angle_beta   90.00
_cell.angle_gamma   90.00
#
_symmetry.space_group_name_H-M   'P 1'
#
loop_
_entity.id
_entity.type
_entity.pdbx_description
1 polymer ?
#
loop_
_entity_poly.entity_id
_entity_poly.type
_entity_poly.pdbx_seq_one_letter_code
_entity_poly.pdbx_strand_id
1 'polypeptide(L)'
;MERKDLQAYQQFLFHYRSPRGGKALGINTQIARLGCIRRFFAALCRQNLIPANPASDLDLPRKQARTLPKTLSAQEIEILLAQPNPANLFGLRDRTILEIL
;
A
#
# COMPACT_ATOMS: atom_id res chain seq x y z
N MET A 1 -20.55 10.85 -12.05
CA MET A 1 -19.27 10.23 -12.43
C MET A 1 -19.61 8.88 -13.00
N GLU A 2 -19.43 8.74 -14.31
CA GLU A 2 -19.81 7.58 -15.08
C GLU A 2 -18.67 6.55 -15.13
N ARG A 3 -18.99 5.31 -15.48
CA ARG A 3 -17.99 4.24 -15.64
C ARG A 3 -16.84 4.62 -16.59
N LYS A 4 -17.15 5.42 -17.62
CA LYS A 4 -16.17 5.96 -18.58
C LYS A 4 -15.13 6.86 -17.90
N ASP A 5 -15.52 7.65 -16.91
CA ASP A 5 -14.62 8.55 -16.17
C ASP A 5 -13.58 7.76 -15.38
N LEU A 6 -13.99 6.63 -14.79
CA LEU A 6 -13.11 5.76 -14.02
C LEU A 6 -12.07 5.06 -14.91
N GLN A 7 -12.49 4.62 -16.09
CA GLN A 7 -11.59 4.04 -17.09
C GLN A 7 -10.59 5.08 -17.63
N ALA A 8 -11.06 6.30 -17.93
CA ALA A 8 -10.20 7.39 -18.33
C ALA A 8 -9.17 7.74 -17.24
N TYR A 9 -9.59 7.74 -15.97
CA TYR A 9 -8.67 7.97 -14.85
C TYR A 9 -7.64 6.84 -14.68
N GLN A 10 -8.05 5.59 -14.85
CA GLN A 10 -7.14 4.45 -14.84
C GLN A 10 -6.08 4.56 -15.95
N GLN A 11 -6.50 4.87 -17.18
CA GLN A 11 -5.59 5.10 -18.31
C GLN A 11 -4.66 6.28 -18.04
N PHE A 12 -5.18 7.37 -17.49
CA PHE A 12 -4.37 8.52 -17.09
C PHE A 12 -3.28 8.12 -16.09
N LEU A 13 -3.60 7.36 -15.03
CA LEU A 13 -2.61 6.91 -14.05
C LEU A 13 -1.54 6.01 -14.66
N PHE A 14 -1.90 5.18 -15.64
CA PHE A 14 -0.97 4.29 -16.34
C PHE A 14 0.00 5.07 -17.25
N HIS A 15 -0.51 6.06 -17.99
CA HIS A 15 0.29 6.91 -18.87
C HIS A 15 0.98 8.07 -18.14
N TYR A 16 0.64 8.32 -16.87
CA TYR A 16 1.22 9.39 -16.08
C TYR A 16 2.75 9.31 -16.05
N ARG A 17 3.40 10.45 -16.27
CA ARG A 17 4.84 10.64 -16.13
C ARG A 17 5.10 11.82 -15.21
N SER A 18 6.02 11.65 -14.27
CA SER A 18 6.36 12.69 -13.30
C SER A 18 7.00 13.90 -14.00
N PRO A 19 6.53 15.14 -13.76
CA PRO A 19 7.13 16.35 -14.34
C PRO A 19 8.59 16.56 -13.91
N ARG A 20 8.96 16.05 -12.73
CA ARG A 20 10.29 16.24 -12.13
C ARG A 20 11.35 15.26 -12.65
N GLY A 21 11.00 14.32 -13.52
CA GLY A 21 11.99 13.35 -14.01
C GLY A 21 11.46 12.24 -14.91
N GLY A 22 10.29 12.41 -15.53
CA GLY A 22 9.74 11.49 -16.54
C GLY A 22 9.38 10.09 -16.03
N LYS A 23 9.57 9.78 -14.73
CA LYS A 23 9.30 8.44 -14.20
C LYS A 23 7.80 8.12 -14.24
N ALA A 24 7.48 6.89 -14.61
CA ALA A 24 6.11 6.36 -14.53
C ALA A 24 5.63 6.32 -13.08
N LEU A 25 4.31 6.40 -12.88
CA LEU A 25 3.72 6.27 -11.54
C LEU A 25 3.93 4.83 -11.02
N GLY A 26 4.48 4.70 -9.81
CA GLY A 26 4.71 3.40 -9.20
C GLY A 26 3.42 2.58 -9.05
N ILE A 27 3.49 1.26 -9.26
CA ILE A 27 2.32 0.39 -9.29
C ILE A 27 1.54 0.38 -7.96
N ASN A 28 2.24 0.43 -6.81
CA ASN A 28 1.58 0.53 -5.50
C ASN A 28 0.80 1.85 -5.36
N THR A 29 1.32 2.94 -5.92
CA THR A 29 0.65 4.24 -5.90
C THR A 29 -0.59 4.22 -6.80
N GLN A 30 -0.52 3.59 -7.97
CA GLN A 30 -1.69 3.40 -8.84
C GLN A 30 -2.77 2.58 -8.12
N ILE A 31 -2.40 1.44 -7.51
CA ILE A 31 -3.31 0.60 -6.72
C ILE A 31 -3.94 1.38 -5.57
N ALA A 32 -3.16 2.17 -4.83
CA ALA A 32 -3.67 2.96 -3.71
C ALA A 32 -4.72 4.00 -4.16
N ARG A 33 -4.45 4.72 -5.26
CA ARG A 33 -5.37 5.71 -5.81
C ARG A 33 -6.67 5.08 -6.31
N LEU A 34 -6.58 4.03 -7.13
CA LEU A 34 -7.75 3.32 -7.65
C LEU A 34 -8.52 2.59 -6.53
N GLY A 35 -7.81 2.02 -5.57
CA GLY A 35 -8.38 1.37 -4.39
C GLY A 35 -9.17 2.33 -3.50
N CYS A 36 -8.70 3.58 -3.36
CA CYS A 36 -9.42 4.63 -2.66
C CYS A 36 -10.77 4.92 -3.31
N ILE A 37 -10.78 5.11 -4.63
CA ILE A 37 -12.02 5.36 -5.41
C ILE A 37 -13.00 4.19 -5.25
N ARG A 38 -12.49 2.96 -5.39
CA ARG A 38 -13.33 1.76 -5.23
C ARG A 38 -13.96 1.67 -3.84
N ARG A 39 -13.20 1.97 -2.78
CA ARG A 39 -13.70 1.97 -1.39
C ARG A 39 -14.69 3.11 -1.14
N PHE A 40 -14.46 4.28 -1.72
CA PHE A 40 -15.33 5.44 -1.60
C PHE A 40 -16.72 5.15 -2.16
N PHE A 41 -16.82 4.69 -3.40
CA PHE A 41 -18.12 4.35 -3.99
C PHE A 41 -18.80 3.16 -3.30
N ALA A 42 -18.02 2.17 -2.84
CA ALA A 42 -18.57 1.08 -2.02
C ALA A 42 -19.12 1.58 -0.67
N ALA A 43 -18.56 2.65 -0.08
CA ALA A 43 -19.11 3.26 1.13
C ALA A 43 -20.41 4.02 0.84
N LEU A 44 -20.48 4.78 -0.26
CA LEU A 44 -21.70 5.49 -0.68
C LEU A 44 -22.87 4.53 -0.94
N CYS A 45 -22.62 3.40 -1.61
CA CYS A 45 -23.64 2.36 -1.80
C CYS A 45 -24.10 1.77 -0.48
N ARG A 46 -23.17 1.45 0.45
CA ARG A 46 -23.53 0.92 1.77
C ARG A 46 -24.37 1.88 2.60
N GLN A 47 -24.23 3.18 2.37
CA GLN A 47 -25.02 4.23 3.01
C GLN A 47 -26.31 4.56 2.23
N ASN A 48 -26.64 3.80 1.17
CA ASN A 48 -27.79 4.03 0.29
C ASN A 48 -27.82 5.43 -0.35
N LEU A 49 -26.66 6.10 -0.47
CA LEU A 49 -26.56 7.42 -1.10
C LEU A 49 -26.56 7.34 -2.63
N ILE A 50 -26.18 6.18 -3.17
CA ILE A 50 -26.23 5.90 -4.61
C ILE A 50 -26.76 4.47 -4.83
N PRO A 51 -27.52 4.22 -5.91
CA PRO A 51 -28.19 2.95 -6.14
C PRO A 51 -27.25 1.81 -6.57
N ALA A 52 -26.11 2.14 -7.19
CA ALA A 52 -25.16 1.16 -7.70
C ALA A 52 -23.72 1.70 -7.62
N ASN A 53 -22.75 0.79 -7.46
CA ASN A 53 -21.34 1.15 -7.35
C ASN A 53 -20.70 1.24 -8.76
N PRO A 54 -20.36 2.45 -9.26
CA PRO A 54 -19.75 2.60 -10.58
C PRO A 54 -18.33 2.03 -10.66
N ALA A 55 -17.66 1.83 -9.51
CA ALA A 55 -16.30 1.32 -9.40
C ALA A 55 -16.23 -0.18 -9.08
N SER A 56 -17.37 -0.89 -9.14
CA SER A 56 -17.45 -2.34 -8.86
C SER A 56 -16.54 -3.16 -9.76
N ASP A 57 -16.56 -2.86 -11.06
CA ASP A 57 -15.78 -3.56 -12.10
C ASP A 57 -14.41 -2.91 -12.36
N LEU A 58 -13.94 -2.04 -11.46
CA LEU A 58 -12.64 -1.39 -11.62
C LEU A 58 -11.52 -2.39 -11.33
N ASP A 59 -10.86 -2.85 -12.38
CA ASP A 59 -9.70 -3.74 -12.28
C ASP A 59 -8.46 -2.98 -11.78
N LEU A 60 -7.88 -3.49 -10.69
CA LEU A 60 -6.64 -2.94 -10.15
C LEU A 60 -5.43 -3.48 -10.92
N PRO A 61 -4.36 -2.68 -11.07
CA PRO A 61 -3.11 -3.15 -11.65
C PRO A 61 -2.61 -4.40 -10.92
N ARG A 62 -2.23 -5.44 -11.68
CA ARG A 62 -1.68 -6.66 -11.09
C ARG A 62 -0.29 -6.35 -10.53
N LYS A 63 -0.15 -6.49 -9.22
CA LYS A 63 1.15 -6.44 -8.57
C LYS A 63 1.93 -7.68 -9.00
N GLN A 64 3.17 -7.49 -9.47
CA GLN A 64 4.06 -8.62 -9.69
C GLN A 64 4.25 -9.37 -8.38
N ALA A 65 4.35 -10.70 -8.47
CA ALA A 65 4.63 -11.54 -7.31
C ALA A 65 5.89 -11.02 -6.63
N ARG A 66 5.76 -10.64 -5.36
CA ARG A 66 6.90 -10.17 -4.58
C ARG A 66 7.69 -11.42 -4.20
N THR A 67 8.98 -11.42 -4.47
CA THR A 67 9.88 -12.43 -3.90
C THR A 67 9.72 -12.40 -2.38
N LEU A 68 9.66 -13.57 -1.76
CA LEU A 68 9.67 -13.69 -0.31
C LEU A 68 10.89 -12.90 0.22
N PRO A 69 10.70 -12.06 1.26
CA PRO A 69 11.83 -11.40 1.89
C PRO A 69 12.81 -12.46 2.39
N LYS A 70 14.10 -12.14 2.38
CA LYS A 70 15.11 -13.02 2.98
C LYS A 70 14.81 -13.16 4.47
N THR A 71 14.79 -14.38 4.96
CA THR A 71 14.70 -14.67 6.39
C THR A 71 16.04 -14.36 7.05
N LEU A 72 16.00 -13.84 8.27
CA LEU A 72 17.21 -13.68 9.08
C LEU A 72 17.65 -15.04 9.62
N SER A 73 18.96 -15.29 9.63
CA SER A 73 19.58 -16.36 10.39
C SER A 73 19.51 -16.08 11.90
N ALA A 74 19.65 -17.11 12.72
CA ALA A 74 19.69 -16.94 14.18
C ALA A 74 20.76 -15.92 14.63
N GLN A 75 21.91 -15.90 13.96
CA GLN A 75 23.00 -14.95 14.25
C GLN A 75 22.61 -13.50 13.93
N GLU A 76 21.94 -13.27 12.79
CA GLU A 76 21.46 -11.93 12.43
C GLU A 76 20.37 -11.45 13.40
N ILE A 77 19.54 -12.36 13.92
CA ILE A 77 18.54 -12.06 14.94
C ILE A 77 19.22 -11.66 16.26
N GLU A 78 20.24 -12.39 16.71
CA GLU A 78 21.00 -12.04 17.91
C GLU A 78 21.65 -10.65 17.81
N ILE A 79 22.27 -10.35 16.67
CA ILE A 79 22.86 -9.03 16.38
C ILE A 79 21.80 -7.93 16.42
N LEU A 80 20.60 -8.19 15.90
CA LEU A 80 19.49 -7.24 15.88
C LEU A 80 18.96 -6.97 17.30
N LEU A 81 18.75 -8.02 18.09
CA LEU A 81 18.26 -7.93 19.48
C LEU A 81 19.27 -7.24 20.42
N ALA A 82 20.55 -7.22 20.06
CA ALA A 82 21.60 -6.55 20.81
C ALA A 82 21.74 -5.04 20.51
N GLN A 83 21.09 -4.50 19.46
CA GLN A 83 21.20 -3.08 19.10
C GLN A 83 20.63 -2.10 20.15
N PRO A 84 19.46 -2.34 20.78
CA PRO A 84 18.89 -1.37 21.70
C PRO A 84 19.67 -1.34 23.03
N ASN A 85 20.04 -0.13 23.49
CA ASN A 85 20.75 0.03 24.76
C ASN A 85 19.80 -0.16 25.96
N PRO A 86 19.94 -1.23 26.77
CA PRO A 86 19.03 -1.51 27.87
C PRO A 86 19.19 -0.54 29.06
N ALA A 87 20.25 0.27 29.10
CA ALA A 87 20.51 1.21 30.19
C ALA A 87 19.59 2.45 30.16
N ASN A 88 18.79 2.64 29.10
CA ASN A 88 17.77 3.68 29.04
C ASN A 88 16.39 3.09 28.77
N LEU A 89 15.34 3.78 29.23
CA LEU A 89 13.95 3.32 29.15
C LEU A 89 13.49 3.04 27.70
N PHE A 90 13.97 3.83 26.73
CA PHE A 90 13.61 3.65 25.32
C PHE A 90 14.22 2.38 24.73
N GLY A 91 15.49 2.09 25.02
CA GLY A 91 16.17 0.90 24.51
C GLY A 91 15.66 -0.38 25.18
N LEU A 92 15.27 -0.32 26.46
CA LEU A 92 14.57 -1.45 27.09
C LEU A 92 13.24 -1.75 26.37
N ARG A 93 12.41 -0.73 26.14
CA ARG A 93 11.15 -0.86 25.40
C ARG A 93 11.36 -1.40 23.99
N ASP A 94 12.30 -0.82 23.27
CA ASP A 94 12.54 -1.17 21.87
C ASP A 94 13.09 -2.60 21.76
N ARG A 95 13.91 -3.06 22.72
CA ARG A 95 14.30 -4.47 22.83
C ARG A 95 13.11 -5.39 23.08
N THR A 96 12.26 -5.07 24.04
CA THR A 96 11.05 -5.86 24.33
C THR A 96 10.13 -5.95 23.12
N ILE A 97 9.95 -4.86 22.36
CA ILE A 97 9.16 -4.88 21.12
C ILE A 97 9.80 -5.83 20.11
N LEU A 98 11.11 -5.79 19.91
CA LEU A 98 11.80 -6.69 18.98
C LEU A 98 11.73 -8.16 19.39
N GLU A 99 11.69 -8.48 20.68
CA GLU A 99 11.57 -9.87 21.17
C GLU A 99 10.14 -10.44 21.01
N ILE A 100 9.12 -9.60 20.85
CA ILE A 100 7.70 -10.01 20.75
C ILE A 100 7.23 -10.20 19.29
N LEU A 101 7.86 -9.50 18.33
CA LEU A 101 7.48 -9.51 16.91
C LEU A 101 7.86 -10.82 16.20
#